data_AF-A0A817ELF8-F1
#
_entry.id   AF-A0A817ELF8-F1
#
_cell.length_a   1.000
_cell.length_b   1.000
_cell.length_c   1.000
_cell.angle_alpha   90.00
_cell.angle_beta   90.00
_cell.angle_gamma   90.00
#
_symmetry.space_group_name_H-M   'P 1'
#
loop_
_entity.id
_entity.type
_entity.pdbx_description
1 polymer ?
#
loop_
_entity_poly.entity_id
_entity_poly.type
_entity_poly.pdbx_seq_one_letter_code
_entity_poly.pdbx_strand_id
1 'polypeptide(L)'
;MIWRGRLLNIYPSLLSTFFHSSLPIRDVLQAGVRIIGVGIHFIDEFNIDNDRSIIAKVTVSVRSIETGIQLEYCIRLREQQLYLKALDIVASKKIGYQ
;
A
#
# COMPACT_ATOMS: atom_id res chain seq x y z
N MET A 1 -13.04 -13.85 12.69
CA MET A 1 -14.43 -13.33 12.61
C MET A 1 -15.03 -13.61 11.22
N ILE A 2 -16.33 -13.34 10.95
CA ILE A 2 -17.02 -13.60 9.66
C ILE A 2 -16.25 -13.05 8.43
N TRP A 3 -15.47 -11.99 8.65
CA TRP A 3 -14.75 -11.25 7.62
C TRP A 3 -13.29 -11.67 7.42
N ARG A 4 -12.78 -12.67 8.16
CA ARG A 4 -11.39 -13.13 8.02
C ARG A 4 -11.11 -13.57 6.58
N GLY A 5 -10.06 -13.04 5.98
CA GLY A 5 -9.67 -13.32 4.59
C GLY A 5 -10.60 -12.75 3.51
N ARG A 6 -11.53 -11.86 3.89
CA ARG A 6 -12.50 -11.23 2.98
C ARG A 6 -12.34 -9.72 2.87
N LEU A 7 -11.53 -9.12 3.74
CA LEU A 7 -11.27 -7.68 3.74
C LEU A 7 -9.92 -7.39 3.10
N LEU A 8 -9.90 -6.36 2.26
CA LEU A 8 -8.70 -5.81 1.65
C LEU A 8 -8.36 -4.49 2.31
N ASN A 9 -7.07 -4.25 2.53
CA ASN A 9 -6.55 -2.97 2.97
C ASN A 9 -5.57 -2.43 1.94
N ILE A 10 -5.52 -1.10 1.83
CA ILE A 10 -4.56 -0.37 1.02
C ILE A 10 -3.77 0.57 1.91
N TYR A 11 -2.46 0.61 1.73
CA TYR A 11 -1.61 1.49 2.53
C TYR A 11 -0.47 2.09 1.68
N PRO A 12 -0.19 3.40 1.82
CA PRO A 12 0.93 4.06 1.17
C PRO A 12 2.21 3.87 1.99
N SER A 13 2.68 2.63 2.08
CA SER A 13 4.05 2.35 2.47
C SER A 13 4.52 1.08 1.77
N LEU A 14 5.81 1.06 1.41
CA LEU A 14 6.52 -0.22 1.39
C LEU A 14 6.34 -0.72 2.81
N LEU A 15 5.55 -1.79 2.97
CA LEU A 15 4.99 -2.31 4.23
C LEU A 15 5.99 -2.45 5.40
N SER A 16 7.29 -2.20 5.19
CA SER A 16 8.32 -2.27 6.21
C SER A 16 8.89 -0.93 6.72
N THR A 17 8.99 0.14 5.92
CA THR A 17 9.82 1.31 6.30
C THR A 17 9.07 2.42 7.02
N PHE A 18 7.81 2.66 6.65
CA PHE A 18 6.98 3.75 7.21
C PHE A 18 5.60 3.27 7.69
N PHE A 19 5.47 1.97 7.94
CA PHE A 19 4.21 1.32 8.28
C PHE A 19 3.55 1.92 9.54
N HIS A 20 4.36 2.26 10.54
CA HIS A 20 3.91 2.83 11.82
C HIS A 20 3.93 4.37 11.83
N SER A 21 4.17 5.01 10.68
CA SER A 21 4.18 6.48 10.60
C SER A 21 2.75 7.04 10.59
N SER A 22 2.51 8.06 11.41
CA SER A 22 1.27 8.84 11.38
C SER A 22 1.23 9.86 10.24
N LEU A 23 2.40 10.20 9.66
CA LEU A 23 2.58 11.17 8.57
C LEU A 23 3.56 10.64 7.51
N PRO A 24 3.25 9.52 6.84
CA PRO A 24 4.21 8.78 6.01
C PRO A 24 4.80 9.62 4.88
N ILE A 25 4.01 10.50 4.27
CA ILE A 25 4.47 11.40 3.20
C ILE A 25 5.50 12.41 3.71
N ARG A 26 5.27 12.97 4.91
CA ARG A 26 6.21 13.90 5.53
C ARG A 26 7.51 13.19 5.87
N ASP A 27 7.42 12.01 6.45
CA ASP A 27 8.58 11.23 6.88
C ASP A 27 9.43 10.76 5.68
N VAL A 28 8.78 10.38 4.58
CA VAL A 28 9.40 10.06 3.29
C VAL A 28 10.21 11.25 2.74
N LEU A 29 9.60 12.43 2.71
CA LEU A 29 10.27 13.64 2.22
C LEU A 29 11.44 14.06 3.13
N GLN A 30 11.26 13.96 4.45
CA GLN A 30 12.30 14.27 5.43
C GLN A 30 13.47 13.30 5.38
N ALA A 31 13.20 12.01 5.18
CA ALA A 31 14.22 10.97 5.03
C ALA A 31 14.94 11.04 3.67
N GLY A 32 14.48 11.88 2.74
CA GLY A 32 15.07 12.02 1.41
C GLY A 32 14.98 10.74 0.56
N VAL A 33 14.03 9.85 0.86
CA VAL A 33 13.88 8.61 0.09
C VAL A 33 13.38 8.91 -1.31
N ARG A 34 13.88 8.17 -2.30
CA ARG A 34 13.55 8.39 -3.72
C ARG A 34 12.49 7.43 -4.25
N ILE A 35 12.12 6.42 -3.46
CA ILE A 35 11.17 5.37 -3.83
C ILE A 35 10.34 5.05 -2.59
N ILE A 36 9.04 4.96 -2.78
CA ILE A 36 8.08 4.44 -1.80
C ILE A 36 7.23 3.35 -2.44
N GLY A 37 6.59 2.54 -1.61
CA GLY A 37 5.67 1.49 -2.05
C GLY A 37 4.24 1.83 -1.71
N VAL A 38 3.34 1.26 -2.50
CA VAL A 38 1.93 1.12 -2.16
C VAL A 38 1.61 -0.36 -2.28
N GLY A 39 0.99 -0.91 -1.24
CA GLY A 39 0.64 -2.32 -1.16
C GLY A 39 -0.85 -2.52 -0.87
N ILE A 40 -1.41 -3.59 -1.41
CA ILE A 40 -2.74 -4.08 -1.07
C ILE A 40 -2.62 -5.49 -0.55
N HIS A 41 -3.22 -5.75 0.60
CA HIS A 41 -3.16 -7.03 1.27
C HIS A 41 -4.51 -7.41 1.89
N PHE A 42 -4.69 -8.69 2.20
CA PHE A 42 -5.78 -9.12 3.05
C PHE A 42 -5.54 -8.67 4.50
N ILE A 43 -6.60 -8.26 5.18
CA ILE A 43 -6.56 -7.99 6.63
C ILE A 43 -6.46 -9.32 7.37
N ASP A 44 -5.41 -9.46 8.17
CA ASP A 44 -5.26 -10.52 9.16
C ASP A 44 -5.25 -9.90 10.56
N GLU A 45 -6.19 -10.35 11.39
CA GLU A 45 -6.40 -9.90 12.78
C GLU A 45 -5.12 -10.06 13.64
N PHE A 46 -4.21 -10.95 13.25
CA PHE A 46 -2.97 -11.25 13.99
C PHE A 46 -1.68 -10.77 13.31
N ASN A 47 -1.77 -10.30 12.06
CA ASN A 47 -0.59 -10.10 11.21
C ASN A 47 -0.74 -8.87 10.33
N ILE A 48 -0.76 -7.72 10.99
CA ILE A 48 -0.79 -6.39 10.39
C ILE A 48 0.48 -6.12 9.53
N ASP A 49 1.60 -6.77 9.85
CA ASP A 49 2.95 -6.44 9.34
C ASP A 49 3.59 -7.53 8.45
N ASN A 50 2.82 -8.52 7.97
CA ASN A 50 3.39 -9.63 7.21
C ASN A 50 3.08 -9.54 5.70
N ASP A 51 4.15 -9.48 4.89
CA ASP A 51 4.15 -9.55 3.42
C ASP A 51 3.44 -10.80 2.84
N ARG A 52 3.04 -11.74 3.70
CA ARG A 52 2.38 -13.01 3.35
C ARG A 52 0.99 -12.86 2.75
N SER A 53 0.34 -11.71 2.96
CA SER A 53 -1.03 -11.46 2.49
C SER A 53 -1.11 -10.46 1.32
N ILE A 54 0.02 -10.12 0.69
CA ILE A 54 0.06 -9.13 -0.40
C ILE A 54 -0.61 -9.70 -1.65
N ILE A 55 -1.56 -8.93 -2.19
CA ILE A 55 -2.25 -9.22 -3.45
C ILE A 55 -1.55 -8.48 -4.60
N ALA A 56 -1.21 -7.21 -4.37
CA ALA A 56 -0.57 -6.36 -5.37
C ALA A 56 0.30 -5.30 -4.69
N LYS A 57 1.39 -4.91 -5.37
CA LYS A 57 2.27 -3.82 -4.93
C LYS A 57 2.77 -3.02 -6.12
N VAL A 58 3.02 -1.74 -5.90
CA VAL A 58 3.66 -0.86 -6.88
C VAL A 58 4.60 0.11 -6.18
N THR A 59 5.65 0.52 -6.88
CA THR A 59 6.54 1.58 -6.41
C THR A 59 6.14 2.93 -7.00
N VAL A 60 6.29 3.98 -6.20
CA VAL A 60 6.15 5.38 -6.62
C VAL A 60 7.51 6.05 -6.46
N SER A 61 7.96 6.72 -7.51
CA SER A 61 9.19 7.53 -7.46
C SER A 61 8.88 8.83 -6.74
N VAL A 62 9.74 9.22 -5.81
CA VAL A 62 9.72 10.51 -5.13
C VAL A 62 10.78 11.40 -5.76
N ARG A 63 10.39 12.59 -6.22
CA ARG A 63 11.31 13.56 -6.80
C ARG A 63 11.87 14.47 -5.71
N SER A 64 13.12 14.88 -5.83
CA SER A 64 13.79 15.74 -4.85
C SER A 64 13.17 17.14 -4.71
N ILE A 65 12.41 17.57 -5.72
CA ILE A 65 11.71 18.87 -5.76
C ILE A 65 10.20 18.75 -5.55
N GLU A 66 9.68 17.54 -5.28
CA GLU A 66 8.25 17.35 -5.06
C GLU A 66 7.81 17.94 -3.71
N THR A 67 6.69 18.65 -3.73
CA THR A 67 5.96 19.05 -2.53
C THR A 67 5.17 17.87 -1.97
N GLY A 68 4.81 17.93 -0.68
CA GLY A 68 3.94 16.93 -0.05
C GLY A 68 2.62 16.71 -0.80
N ILE A 69 2.00 17.78 -1.30
CA ILE A 69 0.74 17.72 -2.04
C ILE A 69 0.91 16.97 -3.37
N GLN A 70 2.01 17.21 -4.09
CA GLN A 70 2.29 16.53 -5.35
C GLN A 70 2.54 15.04 -5.12
N LEU A 71 3.34 14.71 -4.11
CA LEU A 71 3.62 13.33 -3.76
C LEU A 71 2.34 12.60 -3.31
N GLU A 72 1.51 13.23 -2.48
CA GLU A 72 0.21 12.68 -2.05
C GLU A 72 -0.70 12.39 -3.24
N TYR A 73 -0.83 13.33 -4.18
CA TYR A 73 -1.63 13.14 -5.37
C TYR A 73 -1.13 11.96 -6.22
N CYS A 74 0.19 11.86 -6.42
CA CYS A 74 0.80 10.74 -7.15
C CYS A 74 0.55 9.39 -6.45
N ILE A 75 0.69 9.34 -5.12
CA ILE A 75 0.40 8.13 -4.33
C ILE A 75 -1.07 7.74 -4.50
N ARG A 76 -2.00 8.67 -4.32
CA ARG A 76 -3.44 8.43 -4.39
C ARG A 76 -3.88 7.87 -5.75
N LEU A 77 -3.30 8.37 -6.85
CA LEU A 77 -3.56 7.81 -8.18
C LEU A 77 -3.07 6.37 -8.30
N ARG A 78 -1.89 6.06 -7.75
CA ARG A 78 -1.33 4.70 -7.77
C ARG A 78 -2.12 3.77 -6.87
N GLU A 79 -2.62 4.25 -5.75
CA GLU A 79 -3.51 3.53 -4.85
C GLU A 79 -4.79 3.10 -5.56
N GLN A 80 -5.50 4.04 -6.18
CA GLN A 80 -6.74 3.75 -6.90
C GLN A 80 -6.54 2.71 -8.01
N GLN A 81 -5.49 2.89 -8.83
CA GLN A 81 -5.17 1.95 -9.91
C GLN A 81 -4.79 0.56 -9.38
N LEU A 82 -4.02 0.50 -8.30
CA LEU A 82 -3.63 -0.76 -7.68
C LEU A 82 -4.85 -1.47 -7.07
N TYR A 83 -5.78 -0.70 -6.48
CA TYR A 83 -6.97 -1.25 -5.84
C TYR A 83 -7.92 -1.92 -6.83
N LEU A 84 -8.16 -1.29 -7.98
CA LEU A 84 -8.96 -1.90 -9.03
C LEU A 84 -8.33 -3.20 -9.55
N LYS A 85 -6.99 -3.25 -9.70
CA LYS A 85 -6.27 -4.46 -10.09
C LYS A 85 -6.37 -5.57 -9.03
N ALA A 86 -6.16 -5.23 -7.76
CA ALA A 86 -6.27 -6.19 -6.66
C ALA A 86 -7.69 -6.75 -6.55
N LEU A 87 -8.71 -5.89 -6.72
CA LEU A 87 -10.10 -6.31 -6.71
C LEU A 87 -10.41 -7.29 -7.87
N ASP A 88 -9.94 -7.01 -9.09
CA ASP A 88 -10.09 -7.93 -10.22
C ASP A 88 -9.42 -9.29 -9.96
N ILE A 89 -8.20 -9.28 -9.40
CA ILE A 89 -7.47 -10.51 -9.05
C ILE A 89 -8.26 -11.36 -8.05
N VAL A 90 -8.82 -10.75 -7.00
CA VAL A 90 -9.60 -11.45 -5.97
C VAL A 90 -10.96 -11.90 -6.53
N ALA A 91 -11.67 -11.04 -7.23
CA ALA A 91 -12.99 -11.34 -7.81
C ALA A 91 -12.93 -12.45 -8.86
N SER A 92 -11.85 -12.48 -9.66
CA SER A 92 -11.58 -13.55 -10.64
C SER A 92 -11.06 -14.85 -10.02
N LYS A 93 -10.95 -14.93 -8.68
CA LYS A 93 -10.41 -16.09 -7.93
C LYS A 93 -8.99 -16.49 -8.32
N LYS A 94 -8.20 -15.57 -8.87
CA LYS A 94 -6.79 -15.82 -9.21
C LYS A 94 -5.92 -15.90 -7.94
N ILE A 95 -6.27 -15.12 -6.92
CA ILE A 95 -5.64 -15.14 -5.60
C ILE A 95 -6.76 -15.13 -4.54
N GLY A 96 -6.60 -15.93 -3.50
CA GLY A 96 -7.45 -15.93 -2.31
C GLY A 96 -6.60 -15.81 -1.05
N TYR A 97 -7.24 -15.52 0.08
CA TYR A 97 -6.58 -15.55 1.38
C TYR A 97 -6.11 -16.97 1.70
N GLN A 98 -4.85 -17.10 2.16
CA GLN A 98 -4.20 -18.36 2.51
C GLN A 98 -4.16 -18.55 4.02
#